data_AF-A0A7J7ZA82-F1
#
_entry.id   AF-A0A7J7ZA82-F1
#
_cell.length_a   1.000
_cell.length_b   1.000
_cell.length_c   1.000
_cell.angle_alpha   90.00
_cell.angle_beta   90.00
_cell.angle_gamma   90.00
#
_symmetry.space_group_name_H-M   'P 1'
#
loop_
_entity.id
_entity.type
_entity.pdbx_description
1 polymer ?
#
loop_
_entity_poly.entity_id
_entity_poly.type
_entity_poly.pdbx_seq_one_letter_code
_entity_poly.pdbx_strand_id
1 'polypeptide(L)'
;MVEGDCQIQMGRFISFLQELSCFVTRCYEVVMNVVHQLAVLYINNKVAPKIIETTGVHFQTMYEHLGELLTVLLTLDEIIDNHITLKDHWTMYKRLLKSVHHNPSKFGIQDEKLKPFEKFLLKLEGQLLDGMIFQACIEQQFDSLNGGVSVSKNSTFAEEFAHSIRSIFANVEARLGEPSEIDQRDKYVGICGLFVLHFQIFRTIDKKFYKSLLDICKKVPAITLTANIIWFPDNFLIQKIPAAAKLLDRKSLQAIKIHRDTFLQQKAQSLTK
;
A
#
# COMPACT_ATOMS: atom_id res chain seq x y z
N MET A 1 15.58 28.44 -11.20
CA MET A 1 14.13 28.51 -11.47
C MET A 1 13.72 29.97 -11.41
N VAL A 2 13.00 30.43 -12.42
CA VAL A 2 12.38 31.75 -12.43
C VAL A 2 11.20 31.74 -11.45
N GLU A 3 10.90 32.88 -10.83
CA GLU A 3 9.74 33.03 -9.96
C GLU A 3 8.46 32.66 -10.73
N GLY A 4 7.64 31.74 -10.18
CA GLY A 4 6.42 31.27 -10.83
C GLY A 4 6.55 29.91 -11.55
N ASP A 5 7.77 29.45 -11.85
CA ASP A 5 7.98 28.23 -12.65
C ASP A 5 7.38 26.98 -11.99
N CYS A 6 7.55 26.80 -10.68
CA CYS A 6 7.00 25.64 -9.97
C CYS A 6 5.48 25.63 -9.97
N GLN A 7 4.82 26.78 -9.87
CA GLN A 7 3.37 26.87 -9.92
C GLN A 7 2.85 26.54 -11.33
N ILE A 8 3.54 26.96 -12.38
CA ILE A 8 3.18 26.62 -13.77
C ILE A 8 3.34 25.12 -14.00
N GLN A 9 4.47 24.54 -13.58
CA GLN A 9 4.71 23.11 -13.67
C GLN A 9 3.64 22.31 -12.91
N MET A 10 3.33 22.71 -11.67
CA MET A 10 2.28 22.06 -10.89
C MET A 10 0.91 22.19 -11.55
N GLY A 11 0.57 23.38 -12.08
CA GLY A 11 -0.68 23.60 -12.82
C GLY A 11 -0.85 22.66 -14.01
N ARG A 12 0.25 22.38 -14.75
CA ARG A 12 0.24 21.38 -15.85
C ARG A 12 0.18 19.95 -15.34
N PHE A 13 0.67 19.69 -14.13
CA PHE A 13 0.69 18.36 -13.52
C PHE A 13 -0.66 17.97 -12.90
N ILE A 14 -1.58 18.92 -12.67
CA ILE A 14 -2.90 18.65 -12.09
C ILE A 14 -3.70 17.61 -12.89
N SER A 15 -3.64 17.63 -14.23
CA SER A 15 -4.36 16.65 -15.05
C SER A 15 -3.86 15.23 -14.81
N PHE A 16 -2.54 15.04 -14.70
CA PHE A 16 -1.95 13.77 -14.34
C PHE A 16 -2.38 13.31 -12.93
N LEU A 17 -2.38 14.22 -11.94
CA LEU A 17 -2.85 13.88 -10.59
C LEU A 17 -4.34 13.49 -10.59
N GLN A 18 -5.16 14.09 -11.45
CA GLN A 18 -6.55 13.69 -11.63
C GLN A 18 -6.67 12.25 -12.15
N GLU A 19 -5.92 11.92 -13.21
CA GLU A 19 -5.90 10.57 -13.77
C GLU A 19 -5.39 9.54 -12.76
N LEU A 20 -4.34 9.89 -12.01
CA LEU A 20 -3.82 9.06 -10.93
C LEU A 20 -4.86 8.84 -9.81
N SER A 21 -5.61 9.87 -9.42
CA SER A 21 -6.71 9.77 -8.46
C SER A 21 -7.80 8.80 -8.95
N CYS A 22 -8.14 8.84 -10.25
CA CYS A 22 -9.07 7.88 -10.85
C CYS A 22 -8.51 6.46 -10.83
N PHE A 23 -7.23 6.27 -11.18
CA PHE A 23 -6.56 4.97 -11.10
C PHE A 23 -6.58 4.39 -9.69
N VAL A 24 -6.16 5.16 -8.68
CA VAL A 24 -6.17 4.76 -7.27
C VAL A 24 -7.58 4.36 -6.82
N THR A 25 -8.59 5.15 -7.18
CA THR A 25 -9.99 4.84 -6.87
C THR A 25 -10.40 3.50 -7.48
N ARG A 26 -9.99 3.23 -8.72
CA ARG A 26 -10.27 1.95 -9.38
C ARG A 26 -9.56 0.78 -8.70
N CYS A 27 -8.32 0.96 -8.23
CA CYS A 27 -7.63 -0.06 -7.45
C CYS A 27 -8.41 -0.43 -6.18
N TYR A 28 -8.96 0.56 -5.47
CA TYR A 28 -9.75 0.33 -4.26
C TYR A 28 -11.01 -0.50 -4.55
N GLU A 29 -11.73 -0.16 -5.63
CA GLU A 29 -12.87 -0.94 -6.10
C GLU A 29 -12.51 -2.38 -6.44
N VAL A 30 -11.37 -2.61 -7.10
CA VAL A 30 -10.90 -3.96 -7.43
C VAL A 30 -10.61 -4.76 -6.16
N VAL A 31 -9.90 -4.18 -5.19
CA VAL A 31 -9.61 -4.84 -3.91
C VAL A 31 -10.92 -5.19 -3.18
N MET A 32 -11.86 -4.26 -3.10
CA MET A 32 -13.17 -4.47 -2.49
C MET A 32 -13.92 -5.63 -3.15
N ASN A 33 -14.05 -5.60 -4.48
CA ASN A 33 -14.79 -6.60 -5.23
C ASN A 33 -14.16 -7.99 -5.12
N VAL A 34 -12.83 -8.09 -5.18
CA VAL A 34 -12.12 -9.37 -5.02
C VAL A 34 -12.33 -9.94 -3.62
N VAL A 35 -12.20 -9.11 -2.58
CA VAL A 35 -12.44 -9.52 -1.19
C VAL A 35 -13.88 -10.01 -1.00
N HIS A 36 -14.88 -9.30 -1.56
CA HIS A 36 -16.27 -9.71 -1.50
C HIS A 36 -16.54 -11.04 -2.23
N GLN A 37 -15.99 -11.20 -3.43
CA GLN A 37 -16.14 -12.43 -4.21
C GLN A 37 -15.52 -13.62 -3.48
N LEU A 38 -14.31 -13.47 -2.94
CA LEU A 38 -13.66 -14.52 -2.15
C LEU A 38 -14.44 -14.85 -0.87
N ALA A 39 -14.97 -13.84 -0.17
CA ALA A 39 -15.81 -14.07 1.01
C ALA A 39 -17.10 -14.84 0.70
N VAL A 40 -17.69 -14.65 -0.48
CA VAL A 40 -18.86 -15.40 -0.95
C VAL A 40 -18.49 -16.81 -1.45
N LEU A 41 -17.29 -17.01 -1.99
CA LEU A 41 -16.83 -18.33 -2.42
C LEU A 41 -16.47 -19.24 -1.25
N TYR A 42 -15.88 -18.67 -0.19
CA TYR A 42 -15.47 -19.41 1.01
C TYR A 42 -16.54 -19.36 2.09
N ILE A 43 -17.69 -20.00 1.83
CA ILE A 43 -18.81 -20.10 2.77
C ILE A 43 -18.81 -21.46 3.47
N ASN A 44 -18.88 -21.44 4.81
CA ASN A 44 -19.07 -22.63 5.65
C ASN A 44 -20.55 -22.88 6.04
N ASN A 45 -21.46 -22.08 5.48
CA ASN A 45 -22.85 -22.12 5.90
C ASN A 45 -23.53 -23.40 5.37
N LYS A 46 -23.96 -24.28 6.29
CA LYS A 46 -24.79 -25.47 5.99
C LYS A 46 -26.20 -25.10 5.48
N VAL A 47 -26.59 -23.83 5.59
CA VAL A 47 -27.97 -23.35 5.37
C VAL A 47 -28.15 -22.65 4.02
N ALA A 48 -27.08 -22.11 3.42
CA ALA A 48 -27.14 -21.47 2.11
C ALA A 48 -26.68 -22.45 1.02
N PRO A 49 -27.37 -22.56 -0.13
CA PRO A 49 -26.91 -23.40 -1.22
C PRO A 49 -25.55 -22.91 -1.69
N LYS A 50 -24.53 -23.79 -1.61
CA LYS A 50 -23.22 -23.52 -2.20
C LYS A 50 -23.43 -23.40 -3.71
N ILE A 51 -23.16 -22.22 -4.27
CA ILE A 51 -23.21 -22.01 -5.73
C ILE A 51 -22.07 -22.80 -6.40
N ILE A 52 -20.93 -22.92 -5.71
CA ILE A 52 -19.73 -23.62 -6.17
C ILE A 52 -19.11 -24.38 -4.98
N GLU A 53 -18.67 -25.62 -5.20
CA GLU A 53 -17.88 -26.37 -4.22
C GLU A 53 -16.40 -25.97 -4.31
N THR A 54 -15.91 -25.28 -3.29
CA THR A 54 -14.55 -24.71 -3.23
C THR A 54 -13.59 -25.52 -2.35
N THR A 55 -13.98 -26.73 -1.94
CA THR A 55 -13.16 -27.58 -1.08
C THR A 55 -11.86 -27.96 -1.81
N GLY A 56 -10.72 -27.56 -1.24
CA GLY A 56 -9.40 -27.79 -1.83
C GLY A 56 -9.02 -26.82 -2.96
N VAL A 57 -9.81 -25.77 -3.19
CA VAL A 57 -9.50 -24.72 -4.17
C VAL A 57 -9.04 -23.47 -3.43
N HIS A 58 -7.80 -23.05 -3.66
CA HIS A 58 -7.17 -21.94 -2.91
C HIS A 58 -7.09 -20.61 -3.70
N PHE A 59 -7.43 -20.60 -4.99
CA PHE A 59 -7.35 -19.41 -5.87
C PHE A 59 -6.01 -18.64 -5.77
N GLN A 60 -4.88 -19.35 -5.71
CA GLN A 60 -3.57 -18.77 -5.43
C GLN A 60 -3.20 -17.58 -6.35
N THR A 61 -3.45 -17.71 -7.65
CA THR A 61 -3.22 -16.64 -8.64
C THR A 61 -3.98 -15.35 -8.34
N MET A 62 -5.19 -15.44 -7.75
CA MET A 62 -5.95 -14.24 -7.35
C MET A 62 -5.24 -13.49 -6.23
N TYR A 63 -4.66 -14.20 -5.26
CA TYR A 63 -3.89 -13.59 -4.19
C TYR A 63 -2.58 -13.00 -4.70
N GLU A 64 -1.91 -13.65 -5.65
CA GLU A 64 -0.70 -13.11 -6.29
C GLU A 64 -0.98 -11.76 -6.96
N HIS A 65 -2.01 -11.67 -7.81
CA HIS A 65 -2.40 -10.40 -8.44
C HIS A 65 -2.94 -9.36 -7.46
N LEU A 66 -3.65 -9.78 -6.40
CA LEU A 66 -4.05 -8.87 -5.33
C LEU A 66 -2.82 -8.30 -4.61
N GLY A 67 -1.79 -9.14 -4.37
CA GLY A 67 -0.51 -8.71 -3.82
C GLY A 67 0.21 -7.73 -4.73
N GLU A 68 0.27 -7.97 -6.04
CA GLU A 68 0.84 -7.05 -7.03
C GLU A 68 0.14 -5.68 -7.00
N LEU A 69 -1.20 -5.67 -6.97
CA LEU A 69 -1.98 -4.44 -6.87
C LEU A 69 -1.67 -3.66 -5.59
N LEU A 70 -1.56 -4.35 -4.45
CA LEU A 70 -1.18 -3.75 -3.17
C LEU A 70 0.25 -3.19 -3.20
N THR A 71 1.18 -3.87 -3.87
CA THR A 71 2.56 -3.38 -4.10
C THR A 71 2.57 -2.08 -4.90
N VAL A 72 1.70 -1.95 -5.92
CA VAL A 72 1.57 -0.69 -6.69
C VAL A 72 1.15 0.46 -5.77
N LEU A 73 0.11 0.26 -4.95
CA LEU A 73 -0.38 1.30 -4.04
C LEU A 73 0.66 1.70 -2.99
N LEU A 74 1.38 0.72 -2.44
CA LEU A 74 2.49 0.96 -1.51
C LEU A 74 3.63 1.72 -2.19
N THR A 75 3.96 1.37 -3.43
CA THR A 75 5.01 2.06 -4.20
C THR A 75 4.65 3.51 -4.48
N LEU A 76 3.37 3.80 -4.74
CA LEU A 76 2.90 5.19 -4.88
C LEU A 76 3.11 5.99 -3.58
N ASP A 77 2.79 5.43 -2.41
CA ASP A 77 3.06 6.08 -1.12
C ASP A 77 4.56 6.38 -0.95
N GLU A 78 5.42 5.38 -1.21
CA GLU A 78 6.87 5.55 -1.08
C GLU A 78 7.44 6.59 -2.06
N ILE A 79 6.91 6.67 -3.29
CA ILE A 79 7.29 7.74 -4.24
C ILE A 79 6.94 9.11 -3.65
N ILE A 80 5.71 9.28 -3.16
CA ILE A 80 5.21 10.55 -2.63
C ILE A 80 6.01 10.98 -1.40
N ASP A 81 6.32 10.04 -0.50
CA ASP A 81 7.06 10.35 0.73
C ASP A 81 8.52 10.72 0.49
N ASN A 82 9.14 10.16 -0.54
CA ASN A 82 10.52 10.49 -0.91
C ASN A 82 10.63 11.75 -1.80
N HIS A 83 9.53 12.31 -2.31
CA HIS A 83 9.56 13.42 -3.27
C HIS A 83 9.24 14.79 -2.64
N ILE A 84 10.19 15.33 -1.85
CA ILE A 84 10.06 16.61 -1.14
C ILE A 84 9.71 17.77 -2.12
N THR A 85 10.36 17.82 -3.28
CA THR A 85 10.12 18.85 -4.30
C THR A 85 8.66 18.92 -4.75
N LEU A 86 7.97 17.78 -4.84
CA LEU A 86 6.56 17.72 -5.24
C LEU A 86 5.67 18.37 -4.17
N LYS A 87 5.93 18.05 -2.88
CA LYS A 87 5.22 18.64 -1.73
C LYS A 87 5.45 20.15 -1.63
N ASP A 88 6.67 20.61 -1.91
CA ASP A 88 7.00 22.05 -1.95
C ASP A 88 6.28 22.78 -3.09
N HIS A 89 6.36 22.24 -4.31
CA HIS A 89 5.69 22.80 -5.48
C HIS A 89 4.17 22.83 -5.28
N TRP A 90 3.59 21.79 -4.68
CA TRP A 90 2.16 21.74 -4.34
C TRP A 90 1.78 22.85 -3.37
N THR A 91 2.58 23.05 -2.32
CA THR A 91 2.38 24.11 -1.33
C THR A 91 2.44 25.50 -1.97
N MET A 92 3.40 25.73 -2.86
CA MET A 92 3.52 26.99 -3.60
C MET A 92 2.34 27.23 -4.53
N TYR A 93 1.85 26.18 -5.20
CA TYR A 93 0.67 26.25 -6.07
C TYR A 93 -0.61 26.59 -5.27
N LYS A 94 -0.82 25.96 -4.11
CA LYS A 94 -1.94 26.31 -3.21
C LYS A 94 -1.87 27.75 -2.71
N ARG A 95 -0.67 28.27 -2.39
CA ARG A 95 -0.49 29.67 -1.99
C ARG A 95 -0.86 30.64 -3.12
N LEU A 96 -0.48 30.32 -4.36
CA LEU A 96 -0.88 31.10 -5.53
C LEU A 96 -2.41 31.16 -5.66
N LEU A 97 -3.10 30.03 -5.51
CA LEU A 97 -4.56 29.99 -5.60
C LEU A 97 -5.25 30.80 -4.51
N LYS A 98 -4.70 30.80 -3.28
CA LYS A 98 -5.19 31.71 -2.23
C LYS A 98 -5.08 33.18 -2.65
N SER A 99 -3.99 33.60 -3.30
CA SER A 99 -3.87 34.97 -3.81
C SER A 99 -4.89 35.27 -4.91
N VAL A 100 -5.16 34.30 -5.79
CA VAL A 100 -6.21 34.41 -6.83
C VAL A 100 -7.59 34.54 -6.19
N HIS A 101 -7.88 33.78 -5.14
CA HIS A 101 -9.14 33.82 -4.39
C HIS A 101 -9.46 35.21 -3.81
N HIS A 102 -8.44 35.94 -3.35
CA HIS A 102 -8.65 37.29 -2.82
C HIS A 102 -8.99 38.31 -3.91
N ASN A 103 -8.64 38.07 -5.17
CA ASN A 103 -8.98 38.97 -6.27
C ASN A 103 -9.19 38.24 -7.62
N PRO A 104 -10.27 37.46 -7.78
CA PRO A 104 -10.47 36.62 -8.97
C PRO A 104 -10.64 37.45 -10.26
N SER A 105 -11.27 38.63 -10.14
CA SER A 105 -11.54 39.54 -11.26
C SER A 105 -10.26 40.00 -11.98
N LYS A 106 -9.16 40.23 -11.24
CA LYS A 106 -7.85 40.60 -11.79
C LYS A 106 -7.26 39.52 -12.69
N PHE A 107 -7.67 38.27 -12.50
CA PHE A 107 -7.20 37.11 -13.26
C PHE A 107 -8.24 36.59 -14.27
N GLY A 108 -9.38 37.27 -14.41
CA GLY A 108 -10.45 36.87 -15.32
C GLY A 108 -11.16 35.57 -14.92
N ILE A 109 -11.11 35.19 -13.63
CA ILE A 109 -11.70 33.96 -13.11
C ILE A 109 -13.06 34.25 -12.45
N GLN A 110 -14.07 33.47 -12.82
CA GLN A 110 -15.39 33.50 -12.19
C GLN A 110 -15.31 32.84 -10.80
N ASP A 111 -15.75 33.52 -9.74
CA ASP A 111 -15.70 33.04 -8.35
C ASP A 111 -16.38 31.66 -8.18
N GLU A 112 -17.48 31.47 -8.91
CA GLU A 112 -18.28 30.23 -8.95
C GLU A 112 -17.47 29.00 -9.40
N LYS A 113 -16.43 29.19 -10.22
CA LYS A 113 -15.56 28.11 -10.71
C LYS A 113 -14.37 27.86 -9.79
N LEU A 114 -14.00 28.85 -8.98
CA LEU A 114 -12.80 28.77 -8.13
C LEU A 114 -13.01 27.84 -6.94
N LYS A 115 -14.14 27.97 -6.22
CA LYS A 115 -14.43 27.12 -5.04
C LYS A 115 -14.49 25.61 -5.36
N PRO A 116 -15.16 25.15 -6.44
CA PRO A 116 -15.11 23.75 -6.85
C PRO A 116 -13.70 23.26 -7.16
N PHE A 117 -12.88 24.10 -7.80
CA PHE A 117 -11.49 23.77 -8.12
C PHE A 117 -10.64 23.64 -6.85
N GLU A 118 -10.75 24.54 -5.89
CA GLU A 118 -10.06 24.44 -4.60
C GLU A 118 -10.45 23.16 -3.85
N LYS A 119 -11.74 22.82 -3.84
CA LYS A 119 -12.22 21.56 -3.24
C LYS A 119 -11.66 20.34 -3.95
N PHE A 120 -11.55 20.39 -5.28
CA PHE A 120 -10.94 19.33 -6.07
C PHE A 120 -9.45 19.14 -5.73
N LEU A 121 -8.68 20.22 -5.57
CA LEU A 121 -7.28 20.13 -5.17
C LEU A 121 -7.12 19.55 -3.77
N LEU A 122 -7.95 19.96 -2.81
CA LEU A 122 -7.94 19.37 -1.47
C LEU A 122 -8.25 17.86 -1.50
N LYS A 123 -9.15 17.42 -2.39
CA LYS A 123 -9.41 15.99 -2.60
C LYS A 123 -8.17 15.28 -3.16
N LEU A 124 -7.51 15.85 -4.16
CA LEU A 124 -6.29 15.26 -4.73
C LEU A 124 -5.17 15.16 -3.69
N GLU A 125 -4.96 16.21 -2.89
CA GLU A 125 -3.97 16.21 -1.82
C GLU A 125 -4.25 15.09 -0.82
N GLY A 126 -5.47 15.05 -0.27
CA GLY A 126 -5.84 14.05 0.73
C GLY A 126 -5.78 12.62 0.23
N GLN A 127 -6.06 12.39 -1.06
CA GLN A 127 -6.01 11.05 -1.64
C GLN A 127 -4.59 10.63 -2.04
N LEU A 128 -3.79 11.53 -2.60
CA LEU A 128 -2.53 11.17 -3.27
C LEU A 128 -1.27 11.65 -2.54
N LEU A 129 -1.30 12.83 -1.92
CA LEU A 129 -0.08 13.49 -1.44
C LEU A 129 0.20 13.28 0.05
N ASP A 130 -0.78 12.76 0.79
CA ASP A 130 -0.67 12.49 2.22
C ASP A 130 0.13 11.21 2.55
N GLY A 131 0.55 10.42 1.55
CA GLY A 131 1.29 9.15 1.76
C GLY A 131 0.44 8.04 2.39
N MET A 132 -0.87 8.08 2.13
CA MET A 132 -1.86 7.19 2.75
C MET A 132 -2.68 6.39 1.73
N ILE A 133 -2.21 6.28 0.48
CA ILE A 133 -2.89 5.58 -0.63
C ILE A 133 -3.10 4.10 -0.27
N PHE A 134 -2.07 3.41 0.20
CA PHE A 134 -2.18 2.02 0.62
C PHE A 134 -3.07 1.89 1.87
N GLN A 135 -2.92 2.80 2.84
CA GLN A 135 -3.71 2.76 4.08
C GLN A 135 -5.21 2.88 3.77
N ALA A 136 -5.60 3.88 2.98
CA ALA A 136 -6.99 4.08 2.60
C ALA A 136 -7.57 2.86 1.86
N CYS A 137 -6.77 2.11 1.10
CA CYS A 137 -7.20 0.88 0.45
C CYS A 137 -7.53 -0.24 1.44
N ILE A 138 -6.66 -0.47 2.43
CA ILE A 138 -6.84 -1.59 3.38
C ILE A 138 -7.85 -1.25 4.46
N GLU A 139 -8.13 0.04 4.73
CA GLU A 139 -9.10 0.48 5.74
C GLU A 139 -10.52 0.64 5.20
N GLN A 140 -10.76 0.26 3.93
CA GLN A 140 -12.10 0.27 3.36
C GLN A 140 -13.07 -0.57 4.20
N GLN A 141 -14.35 -0.18 4.16
CA GLN A 141 -15.40 -0.92 4.83
C GLN A 141 -15.77 -2.19 4.05
N PHE A 142 -15.10 -3.30 4.36
CA PHE A 142 -15.31 -4.56 3.65
C PHE A 142 -16.62 -5.27 4.02
N ASP A 143 -17.22 -5.01 5.18
CA ASP A 143 -18.55 -5.56 5.50
C ASP A 143 -19.65 -4.72 4.85
N SER A 144 -20.56 -5.37 4.11
CA SER A 144 -21.71 -4.69 3.53
C SER A 144 -22.75 -4.32 4.60
N LEU A 145 -23.07 -3.03 4.69
CA LEU A 145 -24.02 -2.48 5.68
C LEU A 145 -25.46 -3.02 5.53
N ASN A 146 -25.85 -3.51 4.35
CA ASN A 146 -27.23 -3.88 4.03
C ASN A 146 -27.43 -5.41 3.89
N GLY A 147 -26.61 -6.21 4.58
CA GLY A 147 -26.78 -7.67 4.61
C GLY A 147 -26.33 -8.41 3.34
N GLY A 148 -25.50 -7.79 2.50
CA GLY A 148 -24.96 -8.42 1.29
C GLY A 148 -23.86 -9.44 1.60
N VAL A 149 -22.66 -8.96 1.91
CA VAL A 149 -21.47 -9.79 2.16
C VAL A 149 -20.89 -9.47 3.54
N SER A 150 -20.76 -10.49 4.38
CA SER A 150 -20.06 -10.42 5.67
C SER A 150 -18.65 -11.00 5.50
N VAL A 151 -17.64 -10.14 5.60
CA VAL A 151 -16.24 -10.49 5.38
C VAL A 151 -15.53 -10.72 6.70
N SER A 152 -15.55 -9.74 7.61
CA SER A 152 -14.70 -9.74 8.83
C SER A 152 -14.99 -10.91 9.77
N LYS A 153 -16.22 -11.42 9.75
CA LYS A 153 -16.68 -12.56 10.56
C LYS A 153 -16.59 -13.91 9.84
N ASN A 154 -16.14 -13.96 8.59
CA ASN A 154 -16.01 -15.20 7.85
C ASN A 154 -14.70 -15.91 8.20
N SER A 155 -14.74 -16.81 9.18
CA SER A 155 -13.55 -17.54 9.65
C SER A 155 -12.95 -18.46 8.59
N THR A 156 -13.78 -19.07 7.75
CA THR A 156 -13.30 -19.96 6.67
C THR A 156 -12.53 -19.17 5.62
N PHE A 157 -13.03 -18.00 5.22
CA PHE A 157 -12.26 -17.11 4.36
C PHE A 157 -10.97 -16.61 5.03
N ALA A 158 -11.03 -16.28 6.32
CA ALA A 158 -9.84 -15.86 7.07
C ALA A 158 -8.73 -16.92 7.08
N GLU A 159 -9.11 -18.20 7.26
CA GLU A 159 -8.20 -19.35 7.24
C GLU A 159 -7.62 -19.60 5.86
N GLU A 160 -8.44 -19.58 4.80
CA GLU A 160 -8.02 -19.77 3.42
C GLU A 160 -7.10 -18.64 2.92
N PHE A 161 -7.40 -17.39 3.30
CA PHE A 161 -6.53 -16.26 3.01
C PHE A 161 -5.18 -16.44 3.72
N ALA A 162 -5.17 -16.77 5.01
CA ALA A 162 -3.93 -17.01 5.74
C ALA A 162 -3.13 -18.19 5.13
N HIS A 163 -3.81 -19.27 4.71
CA HIS A 163 -3.18 -20.40 4.04
C HIS A 163 -2.52 -19.98 2.73
N SER A 164 -3.23 -19.22 1.89
CA SER A 164 -2.75 -18.76 0.59
C SER A 164 -1.52 -17.87 0.74
N ILE A 165 -1.52 -16.91 1.68
CA ILE A 165 -0.35 -16.06 1.95
C ILE A 165 0.87 -16.92 2.35
N ARG A 166 0.69 -17.90 3.23
CA ARG A 166 1.78 -18.79 3.68
C ARG A 166 2.32 -19.66 2.54
N SER A 167 1.44 -20.16 1.68
CA SER A 167 1.82 -20.96 0.50
C SER A 167 2.67 -20.15 -0.47
N ILE A 168 2.23 -18.94 -0.81
CA ILE A 168 2.99 -18.02 -1.67
C ILE A 168 4.33 -17.67 -1.02
N PHE A 169 4.33 -17.38 0.29
CA PHE A 169 5.55 -17.07 1.03
C PHE A 169 6.58 -18.20 1.02
N ALA A 170 6.17 -19.45 1.25
CA ALA A 170 7.10 -20.58 1.25
C ALA A 170 7.83 -20.73 -0.11
N ASN A 171 7.12 -20.49 -1.22
CA ASN A 171 7.70 -20.52 -2.56
C ASN A 171 8.67 -19.36 -2.81
N VAL A 172 8.34 -18.17 -2.32
CA VAL A 172 9.17 -16.95 -2.47
C VAL A 172 10.41 -17.03 -1.58
N GLU A 173 10.25 -17.38 -0.30
CA GLU A 173 11.33 -17.47 0.69
C GLU A 173 12.44 -18.44 0.27
N ALA A 174 12.08 -19.55 -0.37
CA ALA A 174 13.03 -20.57 -0.81
C ALA A 174 14.06 -20.08 -1.85
N ARG A 175 13.76 -18.99 -2.56
CA ARG A 175 14.64 -18.41 -3.60
C ARG A 175 15.16 -17.03 -3.25
N LEU A 176 14.64 -16.43 -2.18
CA LEU A 176 14.92 -15.05 -1.83
C LEU A 176 16.34 -14.94 -1.24
N GLY A 177 17.16 -14.09 -1.86
CA GLY A 177 18.59 -13.94 -1.59
C GLY A 177 19.49 -14.94 -2.32
N GLU A 178 18.95 -15.85 -3.13
CA GLU A 178 19.72 -16.81 -3.90
C GLU A 178 20.15 -16.24 -5.27
N PRO A 179 21.21 -16.77 -5.91
CA PRO A 179 21.63 -16.32 -7.25
C PRO A 179 20.58 -16.52 -8.35
N SER A 180 19.60 -17.40 -8.11
CA SER A 180 18.48 -17.67 -9.02
C SER A 180 17.26 -16.78 -8.79
N GLU A 181 17.38 -15.78 -7.89
CA GLU A 181 16.37 -14.77 -7.65
C GLU A 181 16.10 -13.95 -8.93
N ILE A 182 14.82 -13.78 -9.26
CA ILE A 182 14.34 -13.01 -10.42
C ILE A 182 13.38 -11.92 -9.94
N ASP A 183 12.25 -12.31 -9.36
CA ASP A 183 11.13 -11.42 -8.99
C ASP A 183 10.65 -11.61 -7.53
N GLN A 184 11.38 -12.41 -6.74
CA GLN A 184 10.97 -12.79 -5.38
C GLN A 184 10.86 -11.59 -4.45
N ARG A 185 11.69 -10.55 -4.64
CA ARG A 185 11.63 -9.34 -3.81
C ARG A 185 10.32 -8.59 -4.03
N ASP A 186 9.89 -8.42 -5.28
CA ASP A 186 8.64 -7.74 -5.61
C ASP A 186 7.43 -8.51 -5.09
N LYS A 187 7.45 -9.85 -5.25
CA LYS A 187 6.44 -10.74 -4.68
C LYS A 187 6.39 -10.66 -3.16
N TYR A 188 7.55 -10.54 -2.51
CA TYR A 188 7.64 -10.40 -1.06
C TYR A 188 6.99 -9.11 -0.55
N VAL A 189 7.13 -7.99 -1.27
CA VAL A 189 6.38 -6.75 -0.96
C VAL A 189 4.87 -7.01 -0.99
N GLY A 190 4.40 -7.72 -2.02
CA GLY A 190 3.00 -8.10 -2.17
C GLY A 190 2.49 -8.99 -1.03
N ILE A 191 3.30 -9.96 -0.59
CA ILE A 191 3.01 -10.81 0.58
C ILE A 191 2.86 -9.96 1.85
N CYS A 192 3.75 -9.01 2.08
CA CYS A 192 3.63 -8.09 3.22
C CYS A 192 2.33 -7.26 3.13
N GLY A 193 1.97 -6.77 1.94
CA GLY A 193 0.71 -6.07 1.71
C GLY A 193 -0.52 -6.93 2.01
N LEU A 194 -0.54 -8.17 1.51
CA LEU A 194 -1.60 -9.14 1.78
C LEU A 194 -1.73 -9.50 3.26
N PHE A 195 -0.61 -9.67 3.96
CA PHE A 195 -0.61 -9.93 5.40
C PHE A 195 -1.21 -8.78 6.19
N VAL A 196 -0.88 -7.54 5.83
CA VAL A 196 -1.48 -6.34 6.45
C VAL A 196 -2.98 -6.24 6.13
N LEU A 197 -3.39 -6.51 4.88
CA LEU A 197 -4.81 -6.53 4.51
C LEU A 197 -5.58 -7.60 5.30
N HIS A 198 -5.03 -8.81 5.42
CA HIS A 198 -5.60 -9.89 6.22
C HIS A 198 -5.81 -9.46 7.68
N PHE A 199 -4.77 -8.91 8.31
CA PHE A 199 -4.88 -8.38 9.67
C PHE A 199 -5.95 -7.28 9.77
N GLN A 200 -6.03 -6.37 8.80
CA GLN A 200 -6.97 -5.26 8.82
C GLN A 200 -8.43 -5.71 8.72
N ILE A 201 -8.70 -6.75 7.92
CA ILE A 201 -10.03 -7.33 7.75
C ILE A 201 -10.44 -8.16 8.97
N PHE A 202 -9.60 -9.10 9.40
CA PHE A 202 -10.00 -10.13 10.37
C PHE A 202 -9.52 -9.88 11.79
N ARG A 203 -8.62 -8.91 12.00
CA ARG A 203 -8.02 -8.57 13.30
C ARG A 203 -7.34 -9.75 14.00
N THR A 204 -6.89 -10.74 13.24
CA THR A 204 -6.15 -11.90 13.73
C THR A 204 -4.66 -11.76 13.43
N ILE A 205 -3.80 -12.22 14.35
CA ILE A 205 -2.35 -12.13 14.22
C ILE A 205 -1.73 -13.52 14.36
N ASP A 206 -1.12 -14.01 13.29
CA ASP A 206 -0.22 -15.16 13.35
C ASP A 206 1.19 -14.67 13.73
N LYS A 207 1.51 -14.75 15.03
CA LYS A 207 2.80 -14.32 15.57
C LYS A 207 3.99 -15.06 14.92
N LYS A 208 3.82 -16.36 14.61
CA LYS A 208 4.92 -17.15 14.03
C LYS A 208 5.19 -16.69 12.61
N PHE A 209 4.13 -16.54 11.81
CA PHE A 209 4.25 -16.07 10.44
C PHE A 209 4.76 -14.63 10.36
N TYR A 210 4.28 -13.72 11.22
CA TYR A 210 4.81 -12.36 11.32
C TYR A 210 6.31 -12.32 11.60
N LYS A 211 6.79 -13.21 12.47
CA LYS A 211 8.23 -13.36 12.73
C LYS A 211 8.98 -13.86 11.49
N SER A 212 8.44 -14.83 10.76
CA SER A 212 9.04 -15.31 9.50
C SER A 212 9.18 -14.20 8.46
N LEU A 213 8.17 -13.34 8.31
CA LEU A 213 8.26 -12.15 7.44
C LEU A 213 9.42 -11.25 7.89
N LEU A 214 9.49 -10.90 9.18
CA LEU A 214 10.59 -10.07 9.68
C LEU A 214 11.98 -10.73 9.56
N ASP A 215 12.07 -12.05 9.66
CA ASP A 215 13.32 -12.78 9.53
C ASP A 215 13.91 -12.69 8.11
N ILE A 216 13.09 -12.42 7.08
CA ILE A 216 13.57 -12.11 5.71
C ILE A 216 14.50 -10.90 5.71
N CYS A 217 14.31 -9.93 6.61
CA CYS A 217 15.15 -8.72 6.68
C CYS A 217 16.61 -9.04 7.01
N LYS A 218 16.92 -10.25 7.50
CA LYS A 218 18.31 -10.71 7.70
C LYS A 218 19.01 -11.10 6.39
N LYS A 219 18.24 -11.47 5.36
CA LYS A 219 18.74 -11.81 4.02
C LYS A 219 18.64 -10.59 3.08
N VAL A 220 17.48 -9.94 3.09
CA VAL A 220 17.14 -8.82 2.22
C VAL A 220 16.63 -7.67 3.10
N PRO A 221 17.54 -6.84 3.65
CA PRO A 221 17.19 -5.76 4.57
C PRO A 221 16.54 -4.55 3.89
N ALA A 222 16.67 -4.44 2.56
CA ALA A 222 16.16 -3.33 1.75
C ALA A 222 15.77 -3.84 0.36
N ILE A 223 14.67 -3.30 -0.20
CA ILE A 223 14.16 -3.67 -1.52
C ILE A 223 13.96 -2.40 -2.33
N THR A 224 14.47 -2.37 -3.56
CA THR A 224 14.18 -1.29 -4.50
C THR A 224 12.82 -1.53 -5.12
N LEU A 225 11.87 -0.61 -4.93
CA LEU A 225 10.54 -0.72 -5.54
C LEU A 225 10.53 -0.22 -6.98
N THR A 226 11.11 0.96 -7.19
CA THR A 226 11.26 1.56 -8.51
C THR A 226 12.36 2.61 -8.48
N ALA A 227 13.15 2.70 -9.55
CA ALA A 227 14.27 3.64 -9.67
C ALA A 227 15.13 3.72 -8.39
N ASN A 228 15.12 4.87 -7.70
CA ASN A 228 15.87 5.13 -6.47
C ASN A 228 15.02 5.02 -5.20
N ILE A 229 13.77 4.55 -5.29
CA ILE A 229 12.87 4.38 -4.14
C ILE A 229 13.17 3.04 -3.47
N ILE A 230 13.71 3.13 -2.25
CA ILE A 230 14.07 1.98 -1.42
C ILE A 230 13.02 1.81 -0.32
N TRP A 231 12.53 0.60 -0.19
CA TRP A 231 11.57 0.18 0.82
C TRP A 231 12.19 -0.77 1.84
N PHE A 232 11.73 -0.62 3.08
CA PHE A 232 12.25 -1.37 4.22
C PHE A 232 11.13 -2.23 4.83
N PRO A 233 11.18 -3.56 4.67
CA PRO A 233 10.10 -4.43 5.11
C PRO A 233 9.84 -4.35 6.61
N ASP A 234 10.90 -4.19 7.41
CA ASP A 234 10.80 -4.09 8.87
C ASP A 234 10.06 -2.83 9.30
N ASN A 235 10.39 -1.67 8.71
CA ASN A 235 9.68 -0.41 8.97
C ASN A 235 8.20 -0.54 8.63
N PHE A 236 7.90 -1.05 7.42
CA PHE A 236 6.52 -1.20 6.96
C PHE A 236 5.70 -2.10 7.88
N LEU A 237 6.19 -3.31 8.17
CA LEU A 237 5.47 -4.29 8.99
C LEU A 237 5.24 -3.78 10.42
N ILE A 238 6.25 -3.15 11.03
CA ILE A 238 6.16 -2.60 12.38
C ILE A 238 5.18 -1.41 12.44
N GLN A 239 5.21 -0.53 11.44
CA GLN A 239 4.33 0.63 11.36
C GLN A 239 2.88 0.22 11.09
N LYS A 240 2.64 -0.71 10.15
CA LYS A 240 1.29 -1.12 9.75
C LYS A 240 0.62 -2.04 10.77
N ILE A 241 1.38 -2.84 11.53
CA ILE A 241 0.83 -3.73 12.55
C ILE A 241 1.58 -3.58 13.88
N PRO A 242 1.44 -2.43 14.58
CA PRO A 242 2.10 -2.21 15.88
C PRO A 242 1.70 -3.25 16.93
N ALA A 243 0.48 -3.78 16.83
CA ALA A 243 -0.01 -4.85 17.70
C ALA A 243 0.82 -6.13 17.58
N ALA A 244 1.21 -6.53 16.37
CA ALA A 244 2.05 -7.71 16.13
C ALA A 244 3.49 -7.46 16.57
N ALA A 245 4.02 -6.26 16.31
CA ALA A 245 5.35 -5.86 16.77
C ALA A 245 5.49 -5.96 18.30
N LYS A 246 4.46 -5.57 19.06
CA LYS A 246 4.43 -5.69 20.53
C LYS A 246 4.49 -7.13 21.04
N LEU A 247 4.18 -8.13 20.21
CA LEU A 247 4.27 -9.55 20.59
C LEU A 247 5.70 -10.10 20.50
N LEU A 248 6.61 -9.39 19.83
CA LEU A 248 8.01 -9.79 19.68
C LEU A 248 8.90 -9.14 20.74
N ASP A 249 10.04 -9.79 21.00
CA ASP A 249 11.04 -9.25 21.92
C ASP A 249 11.70 -7.99 21.34
N ARG A 250 11.84 -6.95 22.18
CA ARG A 250 12.39 -5.65 21.75
C ARG A 250 13.81 -5.74 21.22
N LYS A 251 14.65 -6.62 21.79
CA LYS A 251 16.03 -6.81 21.32
C LYS A 251 16.03 -7.43 19.92
N SER A 252 15.08 -8.32 19.64
CA SER A 252 14.94 -8.91 18.30
C SER A 252 14.60 -7.85 17.24
N LEU A 253 13.67 -6.94 17.52
CA LEU A 253 13.33 -5.83 16.62
C LEU A 253 14.50 -4.86 16.44
N GLN A 254 15.21 -4.55 17.54
CA GLN A 254 16.41 -3.69 17.48
C GLN A 254 17.53 -4.33 16.66
N ALA A 255 17.72 -5.65 16.76
CA ALA A 255 18.73 -6.37 16.00
C ALA A 255 18.48 -6.29 14.48
N ILE A 256 17.22 -6.38 14.04
CA ILE A 256 16.84 -6.21 12.63
C ILE A 256 17.21 -4.80 12.15
N LYS A 257 16.85 -3.78 12.93
CA LYS A 257 17.20 -2.38 12.61
C LYS A 257 18.71 -2.17 12.50
N ILE A 258 19.48 -2.65 13.48
CA ILE A 258 20.95 -2.53 13.49
C ILE A 258 21.55 -3.24 12.27
N HIS A 259 21.04 -4.42 11.92
CA HIS A 259 21.51 -5.17 10.76
C HIS A 259 21.29 -4.40 9.46
N ARG A 260 20.09 -3.84 9.27
CA ARG A 260 19.78 -2.99 8.11
C ARG A 260 20.70 -1.76 8.05
N ASP A 261 20.85 -1.04 9.15
CA ASP A 261 21.67 0.19 9.18
C ASP A 261 23.14 -0.13 8.86
N THR A 262 23.66 -1.26 9.37
CA THR A 262 25.01 -1.76 9.05
C THR A 262 25.14 -2.12 7.58
N PHE A 263 24.15 -2.83 7.01
CA PHE A 263 24.13 -3.19 5.60
C PHE A 263 24.18 -1.96 4.69
N LEU A 264 23.38 -0.94 5.00
CA LEU A 264 23.35 0.31 4.23
C LEU A 264 24.69 1.05 4.29
N GLN A 265 25.33 1.11 5.46
CA GLN A 265 26.66 1.71 5.62
C GLN A 265 27.73 0.98 4.79
N GLN A 266 27.73 -0.36 4.81
CA GLN A 266 28.66 -1.17 4.02
C GLN A 266 28.45 -0.96 2.52
N LYS A 267 27.20 -0.93 2.06
CA LYS A 267 26.88 -0.66 0.65
C LYS A 267 27.30 0.74 0.22
N ALA A 268 27.06 1.76 1.04
CA ALA A 268 27.50 3.12 0.76
C ALA A 268 29.03 3.21 0.58
N GLN A 269 29.81 2.57 1.47
CA GLN A 269 31.27 2.52 1.36
C GLN A 269 31.76 1.81 0.09
N SER A 270 31.03 0.78 -0.36
CA SER A 270 31.37 0.06 -1.59
C SER A 270 31.10 0.85 -2.87
N LEU A 271 30.22 1.85 -2.83
CA LEU A 271 29.88 2.72 -3.96
C LEU A 271 30.86 3.90 -4.11
N THR A 272 31.56 4.27 -3.03
CA THR A 272 32.59 5.33 -3.03
C THR A 272 33.97 4.85 -3.53
N LYS A 273 34.08 3.62 -4.02
CA LYS A 273 35.25 3.07 -4.71
C LYS A 273 34.91 2.84 -6.18
#